data_AF-A0A958KYM7-F1
#
_entry.id   AF-A0A958KYM7-F1
#
_cell.length_a   1.000
_cell.length_b   1.000
_cell.length_c   1.000
_cell.angle_alpha   90.00
_cell.angle_beta   90.00
_cell.angle_gamma   90.00
#
_symmetry.space_group_name_H-M   'P 1'
#
loop_
_entity.id
_entity.type
_entity.pdbx_description
1 polymer ?
#
loop_
_entity_poly.entity_id
_entity_poly.type
_entity_poly.pdbx_seq_one_letter_code
_entity_poly.pdbx_strand_id
1 'polypeptide(L)'
;MLPNIFCRMTILLFLMCALQPFNPMLLAEGLPPSPPKYESSTVTVSGFNGGKAEVFSLTDPPRLVLDLIGDRENKKPHLSVDEMSFVKNVRLGIHPDKIRVVLDLKNDSFPDYEIIRSKGSVSLVFQGGPANTAPVRPIMAASIVSVQRYSHTSTISPEVASNIGDIAQEPASPDPVEADLVSEVPRAIARSTEKSFPKPPLNIDAEGQQLKTIVFGSASDEERSELILELAVRPEFSLNQISPESFNIVLPRAKLAGKHLALPFFPPNRFMGLTMVKASQGEDGVEIELTVEHGSQVRAFARGKKLVVQTTSPLFQPS
;
A
#
# COMPACT_ATOMS: atom_id res chain seq x y z
N MET A 1 -87.96 14.81 -21.46
CA MET A 1 -86.84 15.06 -22.40
C MET A 1 -85.62 14.32 -21.89
N LEU A 2 -85.16 13.31 -22.62
CA LEU A 2 -84.13 12.35 -22.22
C LEU A 2 -82.71 12.88 -22.43
N PRO A 3 -81.77 12.57 -21.52
CA PRO A 3 -80.39 12.33 -21.89
C PRO A 3 -79.90 10.93 -21.44
N ASN A 4 -78.73 10.53 -21.92
CA ASN A 4 -77.88 9.38 -21.53
C ASN A 4 -77.86 8.16 -22.49
N ILE A 5 -77.18 8.30 -23.63
CA ILE A 5 -76.63 7.17 -24.41
C ILE A 5 -75.21 7.51 -24.91
N PHE A 6 -74.34 8.05 -24.05
CA PHE A 6 -72.94 8.32 -24.41
C PHE A 6 -71.98 7.97 -23.27
N CYS A 7 -71.95 6.70 -22.86
CA CYS A 7 -70.95 6.24 -21.88
C CYS A 7 -70.69 4.72 -21.93
N ARG A 8 -70.57 4.11 -23.11
CA ARG A 8 -70.17 2.68 -23.20
C ARG A 8 -69.23 2.30 -24.34
N MET A 9 -68.74 3.23 -25.15
CA MET A 9 -67.96 2.87 -26.36
C MET A 9 -66.47 3.26 -26.35
N THR A 10 -65.88 3.43 -25.16
CA THR A 10 -64.45 3.78 -25.03
C THR A 10 -63.62 2.73 -24.27
N ILE A 11 -64.26 1.68 -23.72
CA ILE A 11 -63.56 0.66 -22.91
C ILE A 11 -63.18 -0.60 -23.72
N LEU A 12 -63.62 -0.72 -24.99
CA LEU A 12 -63.32 -1.91 -25.80
C LEU A 12 -62.12 -1.79 -26.74
N LEU A 13 -61.43 -0.64 -26.78
CA LEU A 13 -60.23 -0.46 -27.63
C LEU A 13 -58.90 -0.53 -26.85
N PHE A 14 -58.94 -0.76 -25.53
CA PHE A 14 -57.73 -0.92 -24.71
C PHE A 14 -57.41 -2.38 -24.37
N LEU A 15 -58.26 -3.34 -24.77
CA LEU A 15 -58.13 -4.76 -24.38
C LEU A 15 -57.73 -5.71 -25.53
N MET A 16 -57.21 -5.18 -26.64
CA MET A 16 -56.73 -5.99 -27.78
C MET A 16 -55.22 -5.85 -28.04
N CYS A 17 -54.49 -5.10 -27.22
CA CYS A 17 -53.03 -4.93 -27.38
C CYS A 17 -52.18 -5.87 -26.51
N ALA A 18 -52.79 -6.83 -25.79
CA ALA A 18 -52.12 -7.67 -24.80
C ALA A 18 -51.79 -9.10 -25.26
N LEU A 19 -51.85 -9.39 -26.57
CA LEU A 19 -51.55 -10.72 -27.10
C LEU A 19 -50.64 -10.62 -28.33
N GLN A 20 -49.43 -10.11 -28.14
CA GLN A 20 -48.34 -10.43 -29.06
C GLN A 20 -47.51 -11.57 -28.46
N PRO A 21 -47.25 -12.66 -29.22
CA PRO A 21 -46.37 -13.74 -28.77
C PRO A 21 -44.95 -13.19 -28.62
N PHE A 22 -44.44 -13.29 -27.40
CA PHE A 22 -43.08 -12.96 -27.02
C PHE A 22 -42.14 -13.87 -27.82
N ASN A 23 -41.43 -13.32 -28.81
CA ASN A 23 -40.33 -14.01 -29.49
C ASN A 23 -39.09 -13.95 -28.57
N PRO A 24 -38.59 -15.07 -28.01
CA PRO A 24 -37.38 -15.07 -27.18
C PRO A 24 -36.14 -15.25 -28.06
N MET A 25 -36.03 -14.49 -29.15
CA MET A 25 -34.96 -14.68 -30.13
C MET A 25 -34.49 -13.34 -30.68
N LEU A 26 -33.76 -12.60 -29.84
CA LEU A 26 -32.66 -11.69 -30.18
C LEU A 26 -32.37 -10.87 -28.93
N LEU A 27 -31.20 -11.08 -28.33
CA LEU A 27 -30.38 -10.09 -27.59
C LEU A 27 -29.26 -10.90 -26.93
N ALA A 28 -28.46 -11.58 -27.76
CA ALA A 28 -27.07 -11.82 -27.41
C ALA A 28 -26.33 -10.51 -27.69
N GLU A 29 -26.58 -9.49 -26.87
CA GLU A 29 -25.69 -8.34 -26.84
C GLU A 29 -24.37 -8.86 -26.30
N GLY A 30 -23.39 -8.94 -27.19
CA GLY A 30 -22.02 -9.22 -26.79
C GLY A 30 -21.66 -8.24 -25.69
N LEU A 31 -21.25 -8.78 -24.53
CA LEU A 31 -20.71 -7.98 -23.44
C LEU A 31 -19.74 -6.96 -24.05
N PRO A 32 -19.88 -5.66 -23.74
CA PRO A 32 -18.94 -4.67 -24.24
C PRO A 32 -17.54 -5.18 -23.97
N PRO A 33 -16.62 -5.12 -24.95
CA PRO A 33 -15.28 -5.64 -24.78
C PRO A 33 -14.74 -5.09 -23.47
N SER A 34 -14.26 -5.98 -22.59
CA SER A 34 -13.70 -5.58 -21.31
C SER A 34 -12.72 -4.44 -21.57
N PRO A 35 -12.82 -3.31 -20.84
CA PRO A 35 -11.93 -2.18 -21.08
C PRO A 35 -10.50 -2.71 -21.06
N PRO A 36 -9.65 -2.31 -22.02
CA PRO A 36 -8.27 -2.77 -22.05
C PRO A 36 -7.65 -2.51 -20.68
N LYS A 37 -7.04 -3.55 -20.11
CA LYS A 37 -6.39 -3.47 -18.81
C LYS A 37 -5.15 -2.57 -18.98
N TYR A 38 -5.32 -1.29 -18.67
CA TYR A 38 -4.23 -0.34 -18.77
C TYR A 38 -3.24 -0.60 -17.64
N GLU A 39 -1.99 -0.91 -18.00
CA GLU A 39 -0.91 -0.98 -17.04
C GLU A 39 -0.57 0.45 -16.60
N SER A 40 -0.76 0.75 -15.32
CA SER A 40 -0.31 2.01 -14.75
C SER A 40 1.20 1.94 -14.54
N SER A 41 1.94 2.95 -15.01
CA SER A 41 3.37 3.07 -14.74
C SER A 41 3.62 4.18 -13.74
N THR A 42 4.59 3.99 -12.84
CA THR A 42 4.87 4.95 -11.77
C THR A 42 6.34 5.40 -11.76
N VAL A 43 6.55 6.67 -11.45
CA VAL A 43 7.86 7.22 -11.05
C VAL A 43 7.75 7.73 -9.63
N THR A 44 8.54 7.17 -8.71
CA THR A 44 8.52 7.52 -7.28
C THR A 44 9.86 8.09 -6.84
N VAL A 45 9.80 9.21 -6.12
CA VAL A 45 10.95 9.80 -5.42
C VAL A 45 10.75 9.70 -3.92
N SER A 46 11.68 9.04 -3.25
CA SER A 46 11.73 8.89 -1.80
C SER A 46 12.78 9.81 -1.18
N GLY A 47 12.60 10.19 0.08
CA GLY A 47 13.47 11.12 0.82
C GLY A 47 13.03 12.58 0.75
N PHE A 48 11.76 12.84 0.43
CA PHE A 48 11.16 14.18 0.42
C PHE A 48 10.14 14.29 1.55
N ASN A 49 10.39 15.13 2.56
CA ASN A 49 9.61 15.13 3.80
C ASN A 49 8.46 16.17 3.82
N GLY A 50 8.06 16.65 2.65
CA GLY A 50 6.99 17.63 2.50
C GLY A 50 7.43 18.88 1.73
N GLY A 51 6.45 19.68 1.34
CA GLY A 51 6.65 20.89 0.54
C GLY A 51 5.77 20.95 -0.70
N LYS A 52 6.19 21.73 -1.68
CA LYS A 52 5.47 21.96 -2.94
C LYS A 52 6.00 21.04 -4.02
N ALA A 53 5.11 20.42 -4.79
CA ALA A 53 5.47 19.73 -6.03
C ALA A 53 4.94 20.55 -7.21
N GLU A 54 5.80 20.87 -8.16
CA GLU A 54 5.49 21.57 -9.38
C GLU A 54 5.84 20.69 -10.57
N VAL A 55 4.92 20.57 -11.54
CA VAL A 55 5.15 19.80 -12.76
C VAL A 55 4.95 20.71 -13.95
N PHE A 56 5.89 20.65 -14.90
CA PHE A 56 5.82 21.39 -16.15
C PHE A 56 6.51 20.63 -17.28
N SER A 57 6.12 20.94 -18.51
CA SER A 57 6.63 20.32 -19.73
C SER A 57 7.61 21.24 -20.47
N LEU A 58 8.64 20.68 -21.09
CA LEU A 58 9.51 21.32 -22.07
C LEU A 58 9.35 20.63 -23.41
N THR A 59 9.45 21.36 -24.52
CA THR A 59 9.13 20.84 -25.87
C THR A 59 10.35 20.63 -26.77
N ASP A 60 11.56 21.05 -26.37
CA ASP A 60 12.77 20.92 -27.19
C ASP A 60 14.02 20.61 -26.34
N PRO A 61 14.36 19.32 -26.11
CA PRO A 61 13.58 18.12 -26.43
C PRO A 61 12.36 17.93 -25.49
N PRO A 62 11.39 17.06 -25.84
CA PRO A 62 10.21 16.79 -25.02
C PRO A 62 10.61 16.21 -23.66
N ARG A 63 10.30 16.95 -22.59
CA ARG A 63 10.60 16.57 -21.20
C ARG A 63 9.45 16.88 -20.26
N LEU A 64 9.16 15.97 -19.34
CA LEU A 64 8.31 16.25 -18.19
C LEU A 64 9.21 16.47 -16.97
N VAL A 65 9.07 17.60 -16.30
CA VAL A 65 9.89 17.98 -15.15
C VAL A 65 9.03 18.07 -13.91
N LEU A 66 9.46 17.39 -12.84
CA LEU A 66 8.88 17.46 -11.50
C LEU A 66 9.89 18.11 -10.55
N ASP A 67 9.56 19.30 -10.08
CA ASP A 67 10.30 20.01 -9.03
C ASP A 67 9.63 19.76 -7.67
N LEU A 68 10.38 19.17 -6.75
CA LEU A 68 10.00 18.97 -5.36
C LEU A 68 10.74 20.02 -4.51
N ILE A 69 10.04 21.08 -4.13
CA ILE A 69 10.57 22.22 -3.38
C ILE A 69 10.18 22.05 -1.92
N GLY A 70 11.16 21.99 -1.01
CA GLY A 70 10.90 21.81 0.41
C GLY A 70 12.01 21.09 1.15
N ASP A 71 11.71 20.71 2.39
CA ASP A 71 12.67 20.12 3.29
C ASP A 71 13.03 18.70 2.86
N ARG A 72 14.32 18.46 2.79
CA ARG A 72 14.91 17.18 2.43
C ARG A 72 15.31 16.47 3.70
N GLU A 73 15.11 15.16 3.73
CA GLU A 73 15.78 14.37 4.77
C GLU A 73 17.30 14.46 4.55
N ASN A 74 18.08 14.32 5.63
CA ASN A 74 19.55 14.17 5.55
C ASN A 74 20.00 12.93 4.74
N LYS A 75 19.07 12.18 4.17
CA LYS A 75 19.29 11.01 3.32
C LYS A 75 19.32 11.43 1.85
N LYS A 76 20.17 10.78 1.07
CA LYS A 76 20.18 10.96 -0.39
C LYS A 76 18.83 10.52 -0.96
N PRO A 77 18.17 11.32 -1.80
CA PRO A 77 16.90 10.94 -2.39
C PRO A 77 17.09 9.71 -3.27
N HIS A 78 16.08 8.84 -3.27
CA HIS A 78 16.07 7.60 -4.05
C HIS A 78 14.99 7.70 -5.12
N LEU A 79 15.34 7.32 -6.35
CA LEU A 79 14.45 7.33 -7.51
C LEU A 79 14.12 5.90 -7.91
N SER A 80 12.84 5.56 -7.92
CA SER A 80 12.30 4.28 -8.39
C SER A 80 11.41 4.53 -9.62
N VAL A 81 11.58 3.72 -10.66
CA VAL A 81 11.01 3.95 -11.99
C VAL A 81 10.51 2.61 -12.53
N ASP A 82 9.22 2.52 -12.86
CA ASP A 82 8.66 1.36 -13.57
C ASP A 82 9.07 1.36 -15.05
N GLU A 83 9.01 0.21 -15.71
CA GLU A 83 9.24 0.13 -17.15
C GLU A 83 8.17 0.93 -17.91
N MET A 84 8.60 2.00 -18.59
CA MET A 84 7.74 2.89 -19.37
C MET A 84 8.19 2.93 -20.82
N SER A 85 7.30 2.50 -21.73
CA SER A 85 7.60 2.47 -23.16
C SER A 85 7.81 3.88 -23.76
N PHE A 86 7.19 4.91 -23.20
CA PHE A 86 7.21 6.30 -23.67
C PHE A 86 8.35 7.16 -23.09
N VAL A 87 9.08 6.66 -22.09
CA VAL A 87 10.22 7.37 -21.47
C VAL A 87 11.53 6.86 -22.08
N LYS A 88 12.39 7.79 -22.50
CA LYS A 88 13.74 7.49 -23.00
C LYS A 88 14.75 7.40 -21.86
N ASN A 89 14.68 8.34 -20.91
CA ASN A 89 15.61 8.41 -19.78
C ASN A 89 14.93 9.14 -18.60
N VAL A 90 15.33 8.81 -17.37
CA VAL A 90 14.90 9.53 -16.16
C VAL A 90 16.14 10.03 -15.43
N ARG A 91 16.15 11.32 -15.09
CA ARG A 91 17.27 11.98 -14.41
C ARG A 91 16.83 12.51 -13.07
N LEU A 92 17.69 12.37 -12.07
CA LEU A 92 17.52 12.96 -10.75
C LEU A 92 18.56 14.07 -10.55
N GLY A 93 18.10 15.32 -10.56
CA GLY A 93 18.86 16.51 -10.23
C GLY A 93 18.69 16.87 -8.76
N ILE A 94 19.79 17.08 -8.07
CA ILE A 94 19.81 17.47 -6.65
C ILE A 94 20.27 18.92 -6.55
N HIS A 95 19.42 19.79 -6.03
CA HIS A 95 19.74 21.19 -5.73
C HIS A 95 19.64 21.46 -4.21
N PRO A 96 20.21 22.58 -3.71
CA PRO A 96 20.12 22.93 -2.29
C PRO A 96 18.68 23.09 -1.79
N ASP A 97 17.80 23.64 -2.62
CA ASP A 97 16.42 24.04 -2.30
C ASP A 97 15.35 23.09 -2.87
N LYS A 98 15.73 22.22 -3.81
CA LYS A 98 14.79 21.31 -4.47
C LYS A 98 15.41 20.03 -5.02
N ILE A 99 14.56 19.04 -5.23
CA ILE A 99 14.87 17.84 -6.01
C ILE A 99 14.14 17.97 -7.36
N ARG A 100 14.86 17.80 -8.45
CA ARG A 100 14.30 17.88 -9.81
C ARG A 100 14.35 16.51 -10.47
N VAL A 101 13.20 15.98 -10.84
CA VAL A 101 13.10 14.78 -11.68
C VAL A 101 12.82 15.21 -13.10
N VAL A 102 13.58 14.69 -14.06
CA VAL A 102 13.39 14.97 -15.49
C VAL A 102 13.14 13.65 -16.21
N LEU A 103 11.97 13.52 -16.83
CA LEU A 103 11.65 12.41 -17.72
C LEU A 103 11.87 12.90 -19.16
N ASP A 104 12.92 12.39 -19.82
CA ASP A 104 13.14 12.59 -21.25
C ASP A 104 12.17 11.68 -22.01
N LEU A 105 11.23 12.24 -22.78
CA LEU A 105 10.21 11.47 -23.49
C LEU A 105 10.71 11.02 -24.86
N LYS A 106 10.21 9.88 -25.37
CA LYS A 106 10.51 9.41 -26.73
C LYS A 106 9.72 10.15 -27.81
N ASN A 107 8.50 10.57 -27.47
CA ASN A 107 7.55 11.22 -28.36
C ASN A 107 7.17 12.59 -27.77
N ASP A 108 6.66 13.48 -28.62
CA ASP A 108 6.18 14.82 -28.21
C ASP A 108 4.82 14.79 -27.48
N SER A 109 4.28 13.59 -27.23
CA SER A 109 3.01 13.39 -26.56
C SER A 109 3.19 13.17 -25.06
N PHE A 110 2.55 14.02 -24.24
CA PHE A 110 2.58 13.91 -22.79
C PHE A 110 1.44 12.99 -22.32
N PRO A 111 1.74 11.89 -21.61
CA PRO A 111 0.69 11.04 -21.04
C PRO A 111 -0.02 11.77 -19.89
N ASP A 112 -1.28 11.41 -19.67
CA ASP A 112 -2.01 11.86 -18.49
C ASP A 112 -1.36 11.29 -17.22
N TYR A 113 -1.19 12.16 -16.23
CA TYR A 113 -0.54 11.80 -14.98
C TYR A 113 -1.29 12.37 -13.76
N GLU A 114 -1.14 11.67 -12.64
CA GLU A 114 -1.57 12.11 -11.33
C GLU A 114 -0.36 12.21 -10.40
N ILE A 115 -0.34 13.24 -9.55
CA ILE A 115 0.69 13.40 -8.53
C ILE A 115 0.13 12.88 -7.21
N ILE A 116 0.71 11.80 -6.71
CA ILE A 116 0.39 11.24 -5.41
C ILE A 116 1.49 11.61 -4.42
N ARG A 117 1.12 12.27 -3.33
CA ARG A 117 2.03 12.55 -2.21
C ARG A 117 1.78 11.55 -1.09
N SER A 118 2.86 11.03 -0.53
CA SER A 118 2.87 10.15 0.65
C SER A 118 3.93 10.65 1.63
N LYS A 119 3.91 10.18 2.89
CA LYS A 119 4.93 10.56 3.87
C LYS A 119 6.32 10.13 3.37
N GLY A 120 7.22 11.09 3.20
CA GLY A 120 8.59 10.81 2.74
C GLY A 120 8.74 10.53 1.23
N SER A 121 7.66 10.55 0.43
CA SER A 121 7.74 10.25 -1.00
C SER A 121 6.70 10.97 -1.87
N VAL A 122 7.05 11.19 -3.14
CA VAL A 122 6.16 11.73 -4.16
C VAL A 122 6.21 10.84 -5.40
N SER A 123 5.04 10.46 -5.90
CA SER A 123 4.87 9.59 -7.06
C SER A 123 4.12 10.30 -8.18
N LEU A 124 4.62 10.16 -9.40
CA LEU A 124 3.91 10.45 -10.65
C LEU A 124 3.34 9.12 -11.16
N VAL A 125 2.01 9.01 -11.20
CA VAL A 125 1.31 7.84 -11.73
C VAL A 125 0.77 8.18 -13.10
N PHE A 126 1.19 7.43 -14.12
CA PHE A 126 0.72 7.58 -15.50
C PHE A 126 -0.42 6.62 -15.76
N GLN A 127 -1.54 7.15 -16.26
CA GLN A 127 -2.64 6.31 -16.72
C GLN A 127 -2.32 5.87 -18.14
N GLY A 128 -2.06 4.58 -18.34
CA GLY A 128 -1.57 4.03 -19.61
C GLY A 128 -2.61 4.03 -20.73
N GLY A 129 -3.01 5.20 -21.22
CA GLY A 129 -3.79 5.37 -22.44
C GLY A 129 -2.99 6.10 -23.54
N PRO A 130 -3.34 5.95 -24.83
CA PRO A 130 -2.75 6.75 -25.89
C PRO A 130 -2.99 8.24 -25.58
N ALA A 131 -1.89 8.99 -25.45
CA ALA A 131 -1.86 10.38 -25.04
C ALA A 131 -2.90 11.23 -25.79
N ASN A 132 -3.91 11.70 -25.06
CA ASN A 132 -4.86 12.64 -25.59
C ASN A 132 -4.19 14.01 -25.63
N THR A 133 -4.07 14.61 -26.81
CA THR A 133 -3.10 15.68 -27.14
C THR A 133 -3.47 17.05 -26.59
N ALA A 134 -4.31 17.13 -25.55
CA ALA A 134 -4.68 18.39 -24.93
C ALA A 134 -3.81 18.63 -23.68
N PRO A 135 -3.16 19.80 -23.54
CA PRO A 135 -2.45 20.15 -22.31
C PRO A 135 -3.46 20.23 -21.15
N VAL A 136 -3.49 19.18 -20.33
CA VAL A 136 -4.32 19.12 -19.13
C VAL A 136 -3.80 20.16 -18.15
N ARG A 137 -4.64 21.17 -17.88
CA ARG A 137 -4.39 22.11 -16.79
C ARG A 137 -4.33 21.31 -15.49
N PRO A 138 -3.34 21.55 -14.60
CA PRO A 138 -3.30 20.86 -13.32
C PRO A 138 -4.62 21.09 -12.59
N ILE A 139 -5.37 20.01 -12.36
CA ILE A 139 -6.55 20.04 -11.49
C ILE A 139 -5.99 20.16 -10.07
N MET A 140 -5.66 21.39 -9.68
CA MET A 140 -5.34 21.69 -8.29
C MET A 140 -6.61 21.46 -7.50
N ALA A 141 -6.67 20.33 -6.77
CA ALA A 141 -7.60 20.18 -5.68
C ALA A 141 -7.35 21.35 -4.70
N ALA A 142 -8.25 22.33 -4.74
CA ALA A 142 -8.23 23.47 -3.86
C ALA A 142 -8.53 22.98 -2.44
N SER A 143 -7.51 23.00 -1.58
CA SER A 143 -7.70 23.23 -0.16
C SER A 143 -7.00 24.52 0.21
N ILE A 144 -7.85 25.45 0.62
CA ILE A 144 -7.61 26.78 1.16
C ILE A 144 -6.77 26.66 2.43
N VAL A 145 -5.73 27.49 2.61
CA VAL A 145 -5.48 28.33 3.80
C VAL A 145 -4.26 29.25 3.57
N SER A 146 -4.54 30.52 3.88
CA SER A 146 -3.76 31.76 3.96
C SER A 146 -2.28 31.86 3.56
N VAL A 147 -2.07 32.85 2.69
CA VAL A 147 -0.84 33.61 2.44
C VAL A 147 -0.37 34.32 3.71
N GLN A 148 0.90 34.12 4.10
CA GLN A 148 1.64 35.11 4.87
C GLN A 148 2.98 35.37 4.18
N ARG A 149 3.10 36.56 3.60
CA ARG A 149 4.34 37.08 3.02
C ARG A 149 5.31 37.37 4.16
N TYR A 150 6.47 36.73 4.15
CA TYR A 150 7.65 37.25 4.82
C TYR A 150 8.68 37.63 3.76
N SER A 151 8.86 38.95 3.60
CA SER A 151 10.03 39.54 2.96
C SER A 151 11.07 39.79 4.03
N HIS A 152 12.15 39.02 4.04
CA HIS A 152 13.38 39.39 4.73
C HIS A 152 14.54 39.40 3.75
N THR A 153 14.89 40.61 3.34
CA THR A 153 16.21 40.99 2.86
C THR A 153 17.16 40.95 4.06
N SER A 154 18.23 40.16 3.98
CA SER A 154 19.41 40.34 4.84
C SER A 154 20.68 40.24 3.99
N THR A 155 21.22 41.43 3.74
CA THR A 155 22.60 41.74 3.36
C THR A 155 23.52 41.59 4.59
N ILE A 156 24.85 41.61 4.35
CA ILE A 156 26.02 41.68 5.26
C ILE A 156 26.79 40.34 5.24
N SER A 157 27.80 40.15 4.39
CA SER A 157 29.20 40.64 4.40
C SER A 157 30.13 39.82 5.34
N PRO A 158 31.32 39.36 4.88
CA PRO A 158 32.20 38.47 5.64
C PRO A 158 33.34 39.20 6.35
N GLU A 159 33.65 38.87 7.61
CA GLU A 159 34.94 39.24 8.20
C GLU A 159 35.34 38.37 9.43
N VAL A 160 36.38 37.55 9.22
CA VAL A 160 37.62 37.39 10.03
C VAL A 160 37.63 36.76 11.44
N ALA A 161 38.63 35.88 11.58
CA ALA A 161 39.49 35.52 12.73
C ALA A 161 39.02 34.49 13.78
N SER A 162 39.73 33.36 13.72
CA SER A 162 40.63 32.84 14.75
C SER A 162 40.16 32.82 16.21
N ASN A 163 39.99 31.61 16.75
CA ASN A 163 40.53 31.31 18.07
C ASN A 163 40.93 29.84 18.23
N ILE A 164 42.20 29.70 18.59
CA ILE A 164 42.88 28.48 19.06
C ILE A 164 42.48 28.29 20.52
N GLY A 165 42.22 27.04 20.92
CA GLY A 165 41.93 26.71 22.31
C GLY A 165 41.99 25.21 22.55
N ASP A 166 43.20 24.72 22.83
CA ASP A 166 43.50 23.49 23.56
C ASP A 166 42.61 23.34 24.80
N ILE A 167 41.89 22.21 24.94
CA ILE A 167 41.63 21.59 26.24
C ILE A 167 41.68 20.07 26.06
N ALA A 168 42.80 19.49 26.49
CA ALA A 168 42.91 18.08 26.82
C ALA A 168 42.10 17.79 28.08
N GLN A 169 41.26 16.76 28.04
CA GLN A 169 40.80 16.09 29.25
C GLN A 169 40.50 14.62 28.96
N GLU A 170 41.48 13.80 29.31
CA GLU A 170 41.39 12.38 29.59
C GLU A 170 40.68 12.19 30.94
N PRO A 171 39.66 11.31 31.02
CA PRO A 171 39.43 10.62 32.28
C PRO A 171 39.22 9.11 32.11
N ALA A 172 40.12 8.38 32.78
CA ALA A 172 39.88 7.28 33.69
C ALA A 172 39.10 6.04 33.20
N SER A 173 39.88 4.95 33.12
CA SER A 173 39.47 3.56 33.18
C SER A 173 38.49 3.26 34.33
N PRO A 174 37.47 2.42 34.11
CA PRO A 174 36.82 1.68 35.19
C PRO A 174 37.49 0.32 35.42
N ASP A 175 37.91 0.10 36.67
CA ASP A 175 38.37 -1.18 37.20
C ASP A 175 37.26 -2.27 37.18
N PRO A 176 37.64 -3.56 37.11
CA PRO A 176 36.72 -4.68 37.12
C PRO A 176 36.22 -4.96 38.54
N VAL A 177 34.90 -4.93 38.73
CA VAL A 177 34.27 -5.38 39.97
C VAL A 177 33.98 -6.88 39.85
N GLU A 178 34.84 -7.70 40.47
CA GLU A 178 34.49 -9.04 40.92
C GLU A 178 33.55 -8.95 42.12
N ALA A 179 32.38 -9.60 42.04
CA ALA A 179 31.58 -9.99 43.21
C ALA A 179 30.60 -11.11 42.82
N ASP A 180 31.08 -12.34 42.95
CA ASP A 180 30.54 -13.39 43.80
C ASP A 180 29.02 -13.48 44.10
N LEU A 181 28.56 -14.73 43.95
CA LEU A 181 27.72 -15.50 44.89
C LEU A 181 26.17 -15.33 44.92
N VAL A 182 25.54 -16.45 44.52
CA VAL A 182 24.47 -17.18 45.23
C VAL A 182 23.03 -16.66 45.11
N SER A 183 22.20 -17.45 44.42
CA SER A 183 21.01 -18.10 45.02
C SER A 183 20.30 -18.97 43.98
N GLU A 184 20.44 -20.29 44.13
CA GLU A 184 19.54 -21.26 43.51
C GLU A 184 18.18 -21.21 44.22
N VAL A 185 17.11 -20.94 43.48
CA VAL A 185 15.73 -21.15 43.94
C VAL A 185 15.12 -22.29 43.11
N PRO A 186 14.79 -23.45 43.72
CA PRO A 186 14.09 -24.53 43.03
C PRO A 186 12.64 -24.11 42.79
N ARG A 187 12.30 -23.71 41.56
CA ARG A 187 10.89 -23.61 41.14
C ARG A 187 10.37 -25.00 40.78
N ALA A 188 9.55 -25.52 41.68
CA ALA A 188 8.78 -26.74 41.49
C ALA A 188 7.99 -26.68 40.18
N ILE A 189 8.33 -27.60 39.27
CA ILE A 189 7.62 -27.84 38.02
C ILE A 189 6.30 -28.55 38.38
N ALA A 190 5.20 -27.80 38.42
CA ALA A 190 3.86 -28.37 38.38
C ALA A 190 3.64 -28.99 36.98
N ARG A 191 3.90 -30.30 36.88
CA ARG A 191 3.49 -31.13 35.74
C ARG A 191 1.96 -31.09 35.63
N SER A 192 1.45 -30.22 34.77
CA SER A 192 0.09 -30.34 34.24
C SER A 192 0.07 -31.57 33.32
N THR A 193 -0.50 -32.67 33.81
CA THR A 193 -0.77 -33.87 33.02
C THR A 193 -2.02 -33.58 32.19
N GLU A 194 -1.83 -32.87 31.08
CA GLU A 194 -2.88 -32.63 30.11
C GLU A 194 -3.16 -33.94 29.37
N LYS A 195 -4.25 -34.58 29.79
CA LYS A 195 -4.75 -35.86 29.28
C LYS A 195 -5.09 -35.68 27.79
N SER A 196 -4.16 -36.07 26.92
CA SER A 196 -4.33 -35.97 25.47
C SER A 196 -5.47 -36.89 25.04
N PHE A 197 -6.57 -36.30 24.56
CA PHE A 197 -7.59 -37.05 23.86
C PHE A 197 -7.04 -37.45 22.48
N PRO A 198 -7.15 -38.73 22.07
CA PRO A 198 -6.76 -39.15 20.74
C PRO A 198 -7.66 -38.43 19.73
N LYS A 199 -7.06 -37.46 19.01
CA LYS A 199 -7.73 -36.74 17.94
C LYS A 199 -8.10 -37.76 16.85
N PRO A 200 -9.39 -37.86 16.46
CA PRO A 200 -9.80 -38.82 15.44
C PRO A 200 -9.06 -38.57 14.13
N PRO A 201 -8.68 -39.62 13.39
CA PRO A 201 -8.00 -39.46 12.10
C PRO A 201 -8.97 -38.82 11.11
N LEU A 202 -8.81 -37.50 10.93
CA LEU A 202 -9.44 -36.75 9.86
C LEU A 202 -8.79 -37.17 8.55
N ASN A 203 -9.43 -38.13 7.88
CA ASN A 203 -9.13 -38.52 6.51
C ASN A 203 -9.61 -37.38 5.60
N ILE A 204 -8.77 -36.37 5.39
CA ILE A 204 -9.02 -35.23 4.51
C ILE A 204 -8.41 -35.60 3.16
N ASP A 205 -9.29 -35.83 2.19
CA ASP A 205 -8.94 -36.16 0.81
C ASP A 205 -7.97 -35.13 0.20
N ALA A 206 -7.16 -35.60 -0.76
CA ALA A 206 -5.87 -35.09 -1.22
C ALA A 206 -5.77 -33.63 -1.76
N GLU A 207 -6.80 -32.81 -1.66
CA GLU A 207 -6.69 -31.35 -1.86
C GLU A 207 -6.36 -30.66 -0.53
N GLY A 208 -5.12 -30.91 -0.05
CA GLY A 208 -4.62 -30.33 1.18
C GLY A 208 -4.74 -28.80 1.21
N GLN A 209 -4.74 -28.23 2.41
CA GLN A 209 -4.72 -26.78 2.60
C GLN A 209 -3.53 -26.19 1.80
N GLN A 210 -3.78 -25.25 0.90
CA GLN A 210 -2.74 -24.61 0.10
C GLN A 210 -2.87 -23.10 0.23
N LEU A 211 -1.77 -22.41 0.53
CA LEU A 211 -1.68 -20.96 0.42
C LEU A 211 -1.46 -20.62 -1.06
N LYS A 212 -2.43 -19.94 -1.67
CA LYS A 212 -2.46 -19.62 -3.09
C LYS A 212 -1.89 -18.24 -3.39
N THR A 213 -2.25 -17.24 -2.59
CA THR A 213 -1.94 -15.84 -2.89
C THR A 213 -1.83 -15.03 -1.61
N ILE A 214 -0.97 -14.01 -1.65
CA ILE A 214 -0.79 -12.98 -0.64
C ILE A 214 -1.15 -11.64 -1.30
N VAL A 215 -2.17 -10.96 -0.79
CA VAL A 215 -2.67 -9.69 -1.35
C VAL A 215 -2.71 -8.64 -0.26
N PHE A 216 -2.25 -7.43 -0.58
CA PHE A 216 -2.42 -6.26 0.27
C PHE A 216 -3.67 -5.49 -0.17
N GLY A 217 -4.56 -5.20 0.76
CA GLY A 217 -5.77 -4.41 0.56
C GLY A 217 -5.99 -3.40 1.67
N SER A 218 -7.07 -2.63 1.54
CA SER A 218 -7.54 -1.66 2.53
C SER A 218 -8.99 -1.97 2.86
N ALA A 219 -9.35 -1.93 4.14
CA ALA A 219 -10.76 -1.97 4.53
C ALA A 219 -11.44 -0.70 3.99
N SER A 220 -12.63 -0.85 3.38
CA SER A 220 -13.33 0.25 2.70
C SER A 220 -13.66 1.45 3.59
N ASP A 221 -13.67 1.27 4.91
CA ASP A 221 -14.32 2.22 5.82
C ASP A 221 -13.37 2.86 6.85
N GLU A 222 -12.13 2.40 7.07
CA GLU A 222 -11.40 2.75 8.32
C GLU A 222 -9.86 2.93 8.24
N GLU A 223 -9.24 3.20 7.08
CA GLU A 223 -7.76 3.30 6.94
C GLU A 223 -6.99 2.05 7.47
N ARG A 224 -7.70 0.96 7.77
CA ARG A 224 -7.10 -0.28 8.24
C ARG A 224 -6.49 -1.01 7.08
N SER A 225 -5.24 -1.38 7.26
CA SER A 225 -4.50 -2.12 6.27
C SER A 225 -4.78 -3.62 6.44
N GLU A 226 -5.17 -4.27 5.35
CA GLU A 226 -5.58 -5.69 5.34
C GLU A 226 -4.63 -6.52 4.49
N LEU A 227 -3.98 -7.49 5.12
CA LEU A 227 -3.26 -8.55 4.43
C LEU A 227 -4.22 -9.72 4.25
N ILE A 228 -4.47 -10.10 3.00
CA ILE A 228 -5.39 -11.16 2.62
C ILE A 228 -4.57 -12.35 2.11
N LEU A 229 -4.65 -13.46 2.83
CA LEU A 229 -4.06 -14.73 2.46
C LEU A 229 -5.18 -15.62 1.89
N GLU A 230 -5.10 -16.00 0.63
CA GLU A 230 -6.10 -16.86 -0.01
C GLU A 230 -5.68 -18.32 0.04
N LEU A 231 -6.58 -19.20 0.52
CA LEU A 231 -6.33 -20.62 0.67
C LEU A 231 -7.30 -21.48 -0.15
N ALA A 232 -6.93 -22.75 -0.40
CA ALA A 232 -7.82 -23.71 -1.08
C ALA A 232 -9.09 -24.02 -0.27
N VAL A 233 -8.95 -24.10 1.05
CA VAL A 233 -9.99 -24.43 2.04
C VAL A 233 -10.01 -23.38 3.16
N ARG A 234 -11.03 -23.42 4.02
CA ARG A 234 -11.10 -22.53 5.18
C ARG A 234 -9.88 -22.74 6.09
N PRO A 235 -9.12 -21.68 6.44
CA PRO A 235 -7.90 -21.83 7.20
C PRO A 235 -8.19 -22.18 8.67
N GLU A 236 -7.54 -23.24 9.14
CA GLU A 236 -7.13 -23.34 10.54
C GLU A 236 -5.80 -22.61 10.67
N PHE A 237 -5.64 -21.80 11.72
CA PHE A 237 -4.40 -21.05 11.96
C PHE A 237 -4.18 -20.74 13.44
N SER A 238 -2.94 -20.48 13.81
CA SER A 238 -2.56 -19.82 15.06
C SER A 238 -1.76 -18.56 14.76
N LEU A 239 -1.93 -17.52 15.60
CA LEU A 239 -1.15 -16.28 15.54
C LEU A 239 -0.37 -16.17 16.83
N ASN A 240 0.96 -16.17 16.72
CA ASN A 240 1.88 -16.09 17.84
C ASN A 240 2.70 -14.81 17.73
N GLN A 241 2.84 -14.07 18.83
CA GLN A 241 3.74 -12.93 18.88
C GLN A 241 5.14 -13.41 19.28
N ILE A 242 6.14 -13.20 18.43
CA ILE A 242 7.54 -13.54 18.71
C ILE A 242 8.22 -12.39 19.43
N SER A 243 7.98 -11.16 18.96
CA SER A 243 8.49 -9.93 19.56
C SER A 243 7.45 -8.80 19.40
N PRO A 244 7.68 -7.60 19.99
CA PRO A 244 6.80 -6.45 19.77
C PRO A 244 6.59 -6.07 18.29
N GLU A 245 7.55 -6.40 17.42
CA GLU A 245 7.57 -6.04 16.00
C GLU A 245 7.48 -7.27 15.07
N SER A 246 7.39 -8.48 15.62
CA SER A 246 7.37 -9.72 14.85
C SER A 246 6.30 -10.69 15.34
N PHE A 247 5.48 -11.14 14.39
CA PHE A 247 4.43 -12.13 14.59
C PHE A 247 4.63 -13.30 13.64
N ASN A 248 4.21 -14.48 14.04
CA ASN A 248 4.20 -15.67 13.20
C ASN A 248 2.79 -16.26 13.15
N ILE A 249 2.29 -16.46 11.93
CA ILE A 249 1.06 -17.21 11.67
C ILE A 249 1.43 -18.61 11.20
N VAL A 250 0.94 -19.63 11.89
CA VAL A 250 1.13 -21.02 11.50
C VAL A 250 -0.14 -21.56 10.86
N LEU A 251 -0.03 -22.05 9.64
CA LEU A 251 -1.08 -22.74 8.88
C LEU A 251 -0.78 -24.24 8.87
N PRO A 252 -1.30 -25.03 9.83
CA PRO A 252 -0.99 -26.45 9.95
C PRO A 252 -1.46 -27.20 8.71
N ARG A 253 -0.65 -28.17 8.27
CA ARG A 253 -0.89 -29.03 7.10
C ARG A 253 -1.02 -28.25 5.77
N ALA A 254 -0.71 -26.96 5.79
CA ALA A 254 -0.73 -26.16 4.58
C ALA A 254 0.53 -26.38 3.73
N LYS A 255 0.39 -26.19 2.42
CA LYS A 255 1.51 -26.14 1.47
C LYS A 255 1.51 -24.82 0.72
N LEU A 256 2.70 -24.33 0.35
CA LEU A 256 2.80 -23.21 -0.59
C LEU A 256 2.39 -23.69 -1.99
N ALA A 257 1.45 -22.99 -2.65
CA ALA A 257 1.04 -23.31 -4.01
C ALA A 257 2.15 -23.05 -5.05
N GLY A 258 3.15 -22.22 -4.72
CA GLY A 258 4.28 -21.94 -5.58
C GLY A 258 5.48 -21.35 -4.83
N LYS A 259 6.68 -21.52 -5.41
CA LYS A 259 7.94 -21.03 -4.81
C LYS A 259 7.99 -19.51 -4.66
N HIS A 260 7.28 -18.77 -5.51
CA HIS A 260 7.22 -17.30 -5.45
C HIS A 260 6.57 -16.80 -4.14
N LEU A 261 5.73 -17.60 -3.50
CA LEU A 261 5.12 -17.27 -2.21
C LEU A 261 6.12 -17.32 -1.05
N ALA A 262 7.29 -17.95 -1.24
CA ALA A 262 8.34 -17.99 -0.24
C ALA A 262 9.24 -16.74 -0.22
N LEU A 263 9.06 -15.84 -1.21
CA LEU A 263 9.80 -14.59 -1.27
C LEU A 263 9.23 -13.57 -0.26
N PRO A 264 10.05 -12.62 0.23
CA PRO A 264 9.53 -11.51 1.01
C PRO A 264 8.57 -10.64 0.18
N PHE A 265 7.40 -10.36 0.74
CA PHE A 265 6.41 -9.42 0.21
C PHE A 265 6.47 -8.14 1.03
N PHE A 266 6.68 -7.03 0.34
CA PHE A 266 6.67 -5.70 0.95
C PHE A 266 5.33 -5.03 0.65
N PRO A 267 4.65 -4.52 1.69
CA PRO A 267 3.38 -3.85 1.49
C PRO A 267 3.60 -2.51 0.74
N PRO A 268 2.60 -2.02 0.00
CA PRO A 268 2.69 -0.75 -0.70
C PRO A 268 2.81 0.42 0.30
N ASN A 269 3.37 1.55 -0.14
CA ASN A 269 3.72 2.70 0.71
C ASN A 269 2.58 3.31 1.57
N ARG A 270 1.31 2.99 1.28
CA ARG A 270 0.14 3.46 2.04
C ARG A 270 -0.35 2.46 3.10
N PHE A 271 0.26 1.30 3.16
CA PHE A 271 -0.13 0.24 4.08
C PHE A 271 0.55 0.49 5.42
N MET A 272 -0.24 0.76 6.46
CA MET A 272 0.26 1.18 7.77
C MET A 272 0.39 0.00 8.73
N GLY A 273 1.43 0.04 9.57
CA GLY A 273 1.63 -0.94 10.64
C GLY A 273 2.11 -2.31 10.17
N LEU A 274 2.42 -2.53 8.89
CA LEU A 274 3.05 -3.75 8.38
C LEU A 274 4.24 -3.36 7.51
N THR A 275 5.37 -4.02 7.70
CA THR A 275 6.64 -3.71 7.03
C THR A 275 7.06 -4.81 6.08
N MET A 276 6.79 -6.08 6.44
CA MET A 276 7.15 -7.24 5.63
C MET A 276 6.24 -8.43 5.94
N VAL A 277 5.98 -9.24 4.92
CA VAL A 277 5.36 -10.56 5.04
C VAL A 277 6.26 -11.58 4.35
N LYS A 278 6.55 -12.69 5.01
CA LYS A 278 7.32 -13.78 4.41
C LYS A 278 6.69 -15.11 4.78
N ALA A 279 6.38 -15.93 3.78
CA ALA A 279 5.95 -17.30 4.02
C ALA A 279 7.12 -18.28 3.86
N SER A 280 7.14 -19.33 4.65
CA SER A 280 8.07 -20.45 4.53
C SER A 280 7.33 -21.77 4.67
N GLN A 281 7.84 -22.81 4.01
CA GLN A 281 7.37 -24.17 4.23
C GLN A 281 8.11 -24.74 5.43
N GLY A 282 7.40 -24.97 6.53
CA GLY A 282 7.88 -25.72 7.70
C GLY A 282 7.55 -27.20 7.59
N GLU A 283 7.95 -27.97 8.61
CA GLU A 283 7.69 -29.42 8.69
C GLU A 283 6.19 -29.73 8.81
N ASP A 284 5.48 -28.94 9.63
CA ASP A 284 4.08 -29.17 9.98
C ASP A 284 3.09 -28.31 9.19
N GLY A 285 3.55 -27.45 8.28
CA GLY A 285 2.68 -26.55 7.53
C GLY A 285 3.39 -25.35 6.91
N VAL A 286 2.62 -24.30 6.63
CA VAL A 286 3.17 -23.01 6.18
C VAL A 286 3.28 -22.09 7.39
N GLU A 287 4.46 -21.51 7.58
CA GLU A 287 4.72 -20.47 8.57
C GLU A 287 4.77 -19.12 7.86
N ILE A 288 4.15 -18.10 8.44
CA ILE A 288 4.09 -16.76 7.85
C ILE A 288 4.60 -15.78 8.90
N GLU A 289 5.80 -15.28 8.65
CA GLU A 289 6.43 -14.23 9.43
C GLU A 289 5.90 -12.87 8.98
N LEU A 290 5.43 -12.09 9.95
CA LEU A 290 4.95 -10.72 9.79
C LEU A 290 5.86 -9.79 10.58
N THR A 291 6.47 -8.81 9.92
CA THR A 291 7.17 -7.72 10.59
C THR A 291 6.29 -6.48 10.54
N VAL A 292 6.08 -5.85 11.69
CA VAL A 292 5.20 -4.68 11.85
C VAL A 292 5.96 -3.47 12.37
N GLU A 293 5.37 -2.28 12.24
CA GLU A 293 5.93 -1.08 12.85
C GLU A 293 5.80 -1.13 14.38
N HIS A 294 6.72 -0.50 15.09
CA HIS A 294 6.71 -0.44 16.55
C HIS A 294 5.35 0.01 17.11
N GLY A 295 4.82 -0.76 18.06
CA GLY A 295 3.53 -0.48 18.71
C GLY A 295 2.29 -0.79 17.87
N SER A 296 2.46 -1.37 16.67
CA SER A 296 1.33 -1.81 15.85
C SER A 296 0.62 -3.01 16.46
N GLN A 297 -0.70 -3.03 16.32
CA GLN A 297 -1.53 -4.16 16.73
C GLN A 297 -1.85 -5.04 15.53
N VAL A 298 -1.77 -6.36 15.70
CA VAL A 298 -2.08 -7.36 14.68
C VAL A 298 -3.28 -8.18 15.12
N ARG A 299 -4.26 -8.32 14.24
CA ARG A 299 -5.41 -9.22 14.41
C ARG A 299 -5.52 -10.11 13.18
N ALA A 300 -5.87 -11.37 13.36
CA ALA A 300 -6.08 -12.30 12.25
C ALA A 300 -7.40 -13.06 12.45
N PHE A 301 -8.17 -13.24 11.38
CA PHE A 301 -9.42 -14.00 11.41
C PHE A 301 -9.73 -14.64 10.04
N ALA A 302 -10.39 -15.79 10.08
CA ALA A 302 -10.80 -16.51 8.88
C ALA A 302 -12.13 -15.98 8.32
N ARG A 303 -12.19 -15.70 7.01
CA ARG A 303 -13.38 -15.31 6.27
C ARG A 303 -13.55 -16.21 5.04
N GLY A 304 -14.31 -17.30 5.20
CA GLY A 304 -14.44 -18.32 4.16
C GLY A 304 -13.09 -18.97 3.87
N LYS A 305 -12.61 -18.88 2.62
CA LYS A 305 -11.31 -19.40 2.17
C LYS A 305 -10.15 -18.40 2.33
N LYS A 306 -10.40 -17.27 3.00
CA LYS A 306 -9.40 -16.21 3.22
C LYS A 306 -9.02 -16.15 4.68
N LEU A 307 -7.74 -15.95 4.97
CA LEU A 307 -7.27 -15.48 6.26
C LEU A 307 -6.97 -13.98 6.10
N VAL A 308 -7.72 -13.16 6.84
CA VAL A 308 -7.56 -11.70 6.83
C VAL A 308 -6.75 -11.31 8.05
N VAL A 309 -5.65 -10.60 7.83
CA VAL A 309 -4.79 -10.06 8.87
C VAL A 309 -4.90 -8.54 8.81
N GLN A 310 -5.37 -7.94 9.89
CA GLN A 310 -5.51 -6.50 10.03
C GLN A 310 -4.38 -5.96 10.89
N THR A 311 -3.75 -4.88 10.42
CA THR A 311 -2.78 -4.11 11.19
C THR A 311 -3.36 -2.74 11.55
N THR A 312 -3.10 -2.29 12.77
CA THR A 312 -3.48 -0.95 13.24
C THR A 312 -2.25 -0.27 13.80
N SER A 313 -1.84 0.85 13.19
CA SER A 313 -0.69 1.64 13.63
C SER A 313 -1.06 2.46 14.87
N PRO A 314 -0.17 2.57 15.87
CA PRO A 314 -0.44 3.34 17.09
C PRO A 314 -0.56 4.84 16.83
N LEU A 315 -0.03 5.33 15.69
CA LEU A 315 -0.14 6.72 15.29
C LEU A 315 -1.57 7.13 14.89
N PHE A 316 -2.48 6.16 14.78
CA PHE A 316 -3.87 6.35 14.36
C PHE A 316 -4.83 5.73 15.38
N GLN A 317 -4.75 6.18 16.62
CA GLN A 317 -5.81 5.91 17.59
C GLN A 317 -6.93 6.94 17.40
N PRO A 318 -8.15 6.53 17.02
CA PRO A 318 -9.28 7.45 17.03
C PRO A 318 -9.45 7.98 18.46
N SER A 319 -9.54 9.31 18.56
CA SER A 319 -9.77 10.00 19.84
C SER A 319 -11.20 9.78 20.35
#